data_AF-R7NJF8-F1
#
_entry.id   AF-R7NJF8-F1
#
_cell.length_a   1.000
_cell.length_b   1.000
_cell.length_c   1.000
_cell.angle_alpha   90.00
_cell.angle_beta   90.00
_cell.angle_gamma   90.00
#
_symmetry.space_group_name_H-M   'P 1'
#
loop_
_entity.id
_entity.type
_entity.pdbx_description
1 polymer ?
#
loop_
_entity_poly.entity_id
_entity_poly.type
_entity_poly.pdbx_seq_one_letter_code
_entity_poly.pdbx_strand_id
1 'polypeptide(L)'
;MKFEILKRSHFKRKIVIGVLTVAVISAVILNFTRAKYRTTQSIPLVNGTINYLPYDFKMIGMYQQNENGEYESVDSMPSGNYKINEEKSYCTVDNINKDTSAKLYTLISGEHVIANLKKNSKCYLYFDKLKGIVYYGGYQDSAKNCNFVYSTDNKQTWQALPYSTNNINLPVGAIVKNRDYQGCAISFCSTDTCDRYVSGDPTKLGTTQNEYQITGKEATYYYYFYCFTEEMELLTYDKKKKKKLKKKVKDLKVGEYLYTYDDINKKYCYSQIKKIEITKSHEIYAIKLQNNEVIRCSEGHSFYTNEIGYMMAKELKKGYTLLGLDGKTYEIIDVKREYYKEEIELFNIYLEDKNNCFVSDLKIMTYLMTLTISMNWIGKEDIAFSTAM
;
A
#
# COMPACT_ATOMS: atom_id res chain seq x y z
N MET A 1 4.85 38.85 -124.00
CA MET A 1 4.38 38.58 -122.62
C MET A 1 5.58 38.27 -121.75
N LYS A 2 5.74 38.97 -120.62
CA LYS A 2 6.58 38.52 -119.50
C LYS A 2 5.76 38.73 -118.23
N PHE A 3 5.38 37.63 -117.59
CA PHE A 3 4.71 37.64 -116.29
C PHE A 3 5.79 37.65 -115.22
N GLU A 4 5.82 38.69 -114.39
CA GLU A 4 6.64 38.72 -113.18
C GLU A 4 5.87 38.09 -112.01
N ILE A 5 6.47 37.09 -111.39
CA ILE A 5 5.89 36.36 -110.25
C ILE A 5 6.26 37.11 -108.97
N LEU A 6 5.24 37.61 -108.26
CA LEU A 6 5.37 38.24 -106.93
C LEU A 6 6.04 37.28 -105.92
N LYS A 7 7.27 37.59 -105.50
CA LYS A 7 7.96 36.89 -104.41
C LYS A 7 7.23 37.13 -103.09
N ARG A 8 6.53 36.10 -102.60
CA ARG A 8 5.75 36.12 -101.36
C ARG A 8 6.67 36.29 -100.15
N SER A 9 6.48 37.36 -99.37
CA SER A 9 7.28 37.66 -98.18
C SER A 9 7.07 36.61 -97.08
N HIS A 10 8.16 35.93 -96.69
CA HIS A 10 8.16 34.95 -95.60
C HIS A 10 8.16 35.59 -94.20
N PHE A 11 8.28 36.93 -94.10
CA PHE A 11 8.38 37.64 -92.82
C PHE A 11 7.08 37.54 -92.00
N LYS A 12 5.92 37.72 -92.64
CA LYS A 12 4.61 37.55 -91.99
C LYS A 12 4.39 36.11 -91.51
N ARG A 13 4.86 35.13 -92.28
CA ARG A 13 4.77 33.70 -91.93
C ARG A 13 5.64 33.36 -90.72
N LYS A 14 6.83 33.94 -90.60
CA LYS A 14 7.72 33.77 -89.44
C LYS A 14 7.15 34.39 -88.15
N ILE A 15 6.51 35.55 -88.25
CA ILE A 15 5.83 36.19 -87.11
C ILE A 15 4.65 35.33 -86.63
N VAL A 16 3.82 34.85 -87.56
CA VAL A 16 2.68 33.98 -87.23
C VAL A 16 3.14 32.68 -86.57
N ILE A 17 4.23 32.07 -87.05
CA ILE A 17 4.81 30.87 -86.42
C ILE A 17 5.30 31.18 -85.01
N GLY A 18 5.99 32.30 -84.79
CA GLY A 18 6.48 32.70 -83.46
C GLY A 18 5.37 32.92 -82.43
N VAL A 19 4.27 33.56 -82.84
CA VAL A 19 3.08 33.74 -81.98
C VAL A 19 2.43 32.40 -81.66
N LEU A 20 2.36 31.49 -82.63
CA LEU A 20 1.82 30.14 -82.43
C LEU A 20 2.68 29.31 -81.47
N THR A 21 4.01 29.37 -81.57
CA THR A 21 4.89 28.67 -80.62
C THR A 21 4.77 29.23 -79.21
N VAL A 22 4.68 30.54 -79.03
CA VAL A 22 4.48 31.15 -77.70
C VAL A 22 3.13 30.76 -77.11
N ALA A 23 2.06 30.73 -77.91
CA ALA A 23 0.74 30.30 -77.45
C ALA A 23 0.73 28.82 -77.03
N VAL A 24 1.40 27.94 -77.78
CA VAL A 24 1.53 26.52 -77.44
C VAL A 24 2.35 26.34 -76.17
N ILE A 25 3.48 27.04 -76.02
CA ILE A 25 4.30 26.98 -74.79
C ILE A 25 3.50 27.48 -73.59
N SER A 26 2.73 28.55 -73.74
CA SER A 26 1.85 29.09 -72.68
C SER A 26 0.76 28.10 -72.27
N ALA A 27 0.13 27.43 -73.25
CA ALA A 27 -0.88 26.40 -72.99
C ALA A 27 -0.28 25.14 -72.33
N VAL A 28 0.95 24.78 -72.66
CA VAL A 28 1.68 23.69 -72.01
C VAL A 28 2.02 24.06 -70.57
N ILE A 29 2.54 25.26 -70.30
CA ILE A 29 2.84 25.74 -68.94
C ILE A 29 1.57 25.78 -68.08
N LEU A 30 0.45 26.27 -68.60
CA LEU A 30 -0.83 26.32 -67.88
C LEU A 30 -1.43 24.92 -67.60
N ASN A 31 -1.12 23.91 -68.41
CA ASN A 31 -1.53 22.54 -68.13
C ASN A 31 -0.57 21.82 -67.16
N PHE A 32 0.72 22.16 -67.16
CA PHE A 32 1.70 21.61 -66.21
C PHE A 32 1.66 22.28 -64.82
N THR A 33 1.19 23.53 -64.69
CA THR A 33 0.91 24.14 -63.38
C THR A 33 -0.41 23.68 -62.75
N ARG A 34 -1.24 22.94 -63.52
CA ARG A 34 -2.31 22.09 -62.96
C ARG A 34 -1.79 20.72 -62.52
N ALA A 35 -0.47 20.58 -62.31
CA ALA A 35 0.06 19.55 -61.43
C ALA A 35 -0.68 19.65 -60.11
N LYS A 36 -1.51 18.62 -59.85
CA LYS A 36 -2.26 18.37 -58.62
C LYS A 36 -1.57 19.05 -57.43
N TYR A 37 -2.00 20.26 -57.10
CA TYR A 37 -2.28 20.54 -55.71
C TYR A 37 -3.27 19.45 -55.34
N ARG A 38 -2.75 18.35 -54.79
CA ARG A 38 -3.48 17.63 -53.78
C ARG A 38 -3.81 18.73 -52.79
N THR A 39 -5.01 19.31 -52.91
CA THR A 39 -5.80 19.69 -51.75
C THR A 39 -5.45 18.63 -50.74
N THR A 40 -4.89 19.02 -49.61
CA THR A 40 -4.70 18.12 -48.50
C THR A 40 -6.10 17.55 -48.26
N GLN A 41 -6.39 16.40 -48.87
CA GLN A 41 -7.41 15.53 -48.39
C GLN A 41 -6.78 15.15 -47.07
N SER A 42 -7.22 15.82 -46.01
CA SER A 42 -7.32 15.14 -44.74
C SER A 42 -7.90 13.80 -45.12
N ILE A 43 -7.07 12.76 -45.01
CA ILE A 43 -7.61 11.43 -44.85
C ILE A 43 -8.61 11.66 -43.73
N PRO A 44 -9.94 11.58 -43.94
CA PRO A 44 -10.80 11.50 -42.78
C PRO A 44 -10.21 10.30 -42.07
N LEU A 45 -9.68 10.51 -40.85
CA LEU A 45 -9.37 9.41 -39.94
C LEU A 45 -10.50 8.45 -40.17
N VAL A 46 -10.17 7.29 -40.75
CA VAL A 46 -11.17 6.32 -41.13
C VAL A 46 -12.12 6.28 -39.96
N ASN A 47 -13.37 6.74 -40.17
CA ASN A 47 -14.47 6.49 -39.25
C ASN A 47 -14.77 5.00 -39.38
N GLY A 48 -13.75 4.18 -39.17
CA GLY A 48 -13.93 2.84 -38.70
C GLY A 48 -14.44 3.06 -37.30
N THR A 49 -15.60 2.50 -37.02
CA THR A 49 -15.90 2.09 -35.67
C THR A 49 -14.67 1.35 -35.19
N ILE A 50 -13.87 1.98 -34.33
CA ILE A 50 -12.87 1.24 -33.58
C ILE A 50 -13.71 0.29 -32.77
N ASN A 51 -13.80 -0.96 -33.23
CA ASN A 51 -14.32 -2.05 -32.44
C ASN A 51 -13.28 -2.29 -31.37
N TYR A 52 -13.32 -1.44 -30.34
CA TYR A 52 -12.74 -1.77 -29.06
C TYR A 52 -13.36 -3.09 -28.67
N LEU A 53 -12.51 -4.08 -28.38
CA LEU A 53 -12.99 -5.20 -27.59
C LEU A 53 -13.47 -4.57 -26.27
N PRO A 54 -14.58 -5.01 -25.67
CA PRO A 54 -15.24 -4.37 -24.52
C PRO A 54 -14.37 -4.26 -23.23
N TYR A 55 -13.08 -4.56 -23.32
CA TYR A 55 -12.06 -4.50 -22.27
C TYR A 55 -11.09 -3.32 -22.41
N ASP A 56 -11.20 -2.51 -23.47
CA ASP A 56 -10.26 -1.43 -23.74
C ASP A 56 -10.66 -0.12 -23.02
N PHE A 57 -9.88 0.20 -21.97
CA PHE A 57 -9.83 1.41 -21.15
C PHE A 57 -10.81 1.52 -19.96
N LYS A 58 -10.51 0.71 -18.94
CA LYS A 58 -10.75 1.02 -17.52
C LYS A 58 -9.98 2.30 -17.17
N MET A 59 -10.62 3.47 -17.20
CA MET A 59 -9.94 4.73 -16.91
C MET A 59 -9.71 4.88 -15.41
N ILE A 60 -8.43 4.96 -15.02
CA ILE A 60 -8.00 5.46 -13.71
C ILE A 60 -7.39 6.85 -13.94
N GLY A 61 -8.04 7.90 -13.44
CA GLY A 61 -7.39 9.21 -13.33
C GLY A 61 -6.51 9.22 -12.07
N MET A 62 -5.25 9.58 -12.18
CA MET A 62 -4.32 9.61 -11.06
C MET A 62 -3.78 11.02 -10.85
N TYR A 63 -3.74 11.47 -9.59
CA TYR A 63 -3.27 12.79 -9.23
C TYR A 63 -2.36 12.73 -8.01
N GLN A 64 -1.19 13.36 -8.05
CA GLN A 64 -0.25 13.39 -6.92
C GLN A 64 -0.17 14.78 -6.30
N GLN A 65 0.01 14.85 -4.98
CA GLN A 65 0.17 16.09 -4.25
C GLN A 65 1.59 16.66 -4.40
N ASN A 66 1.72 17.93 -4.80
CA ASN A 66 2.98 18.65 -4.87
C ASN A 66 3.37 19.26 -3.51
N GLU A 67 4.53 19.94 -3.45
CA GLU A 67 5.05 20.50 -2.19
C GLU A 67 4.19 21.63 -1.61
N ASN A 68 3.39 22.28 -2.44
CA ASN A 68 2.47 23.34 -2.06
C ASN A 68 1.09 22.79 -1.61
N GLY A 69 0.89 21.47 -1.68
CA GLY A 69 -0.35 20.80 -1.29
C GLY A 69 -1.41 20.69 -2.40
N GLU A 70 -1.12 21.14 -3.61
CA GLU A 70 -2.00 21.02 -4.79
C GLU A 70 -1.80 19.67 -5.50
N TYR A 71 -2.75 19.26 -6.35
CA TYR A 71 -2.69 17.95 -7.02
C TYR A 71 -2.48 18.09 -8.52
N GLU A 72 -1.55 17.31 -9.06
CA GLU A 72 -1.17 17.29 -10.47
C GLU A 72 -1.42 15.91 -11.06
N SER A 73 -1.87 15.85 -12.32
CA SER A 73 -2.13 14.58 -13.02
C SER A 73 -0.84 13.80 -13.23
N VAL A 74 -0.89 12.48 -13.07
CA VAL A 74 0.24 11.58 -13.31
C VAL A 74 -0.15 10.41 -14.20
N ASP A 75 0.82 9.95 -15.00
CA ASP A 75 0.63 8.85 -15.96
C ASP A 75 0.96 7.47 -15.37
N SER A 76 1.58 7.44 -14.19
CA SER A 76 1.96 6.22 -13.48
C SER A 76 1.59 6.30 -12.01
N MET A 77 1.17 5.17 -11.44
CA MET A 77 0.94 5.03 -10.01
C MET A 77 2.21 5.45 -9.24
N PRO A 78 2.14 6.42 -8.32
CA PRO A 78 3.31 6.84 -7.55
C PRO A 78 3.78 5.70 -6.64
N SER A 79 5.04 5.74 -6.20
CA SER A 79 5.62 4.74 -5.29
C SER A 79 6.35 5.39 -4.11
N GLY A 80 6.41 4.66 -2.99
CA GLY A 80 7.31 4.89 -1.83
C GLY A 80 7.04 6.11 -0.95
N ASN A 81 6.53 7.22 -1.51
CA ASN A 81 6.38 8.50 -0.81
C ASN A 81 4.96 9.06 -0.91
N TYR A 82 3.97 8.24 -1.24
CA TYR A 82 2.61 8.67 -1.49
C TYR A 82 1.59 7.68 -0.93
N LYS A 83 0.44 8.18 -0.44
CA LYS A 83 -0.71 7.35 -0.02
C LYS A 83 -2.00 7.78 -0.71
N ILE A 84 -2.91 6.85 -0.97
CA ILE A 84 -4.24 7.16 -1.49
C ILE A 84 -4.98 8.00 -0.45
N ASN A 85 -5.49 9.14 -0.88
CA ASN A 85 -6.39 9.98 -0.13
C ASN A 85 -7.79 9.35 -0.20
N GLU A 86 -8.21 8.67 0.87
CA GLU A 86 -9.48 7.93 0.93
C GLU A 86 -10.73 8.82 0.85
N GLU A 87 -10.59 10.11 1.18
CA GLU A 87 -11.69 11.08 1.11
C GLU A 87 -11.90 11.65 -0.29
N LYS A 88 -10.79 11.96 -0.99
CA LYS A 88 -10.81 12.53 -2.35
C LYS A 88 -10.90 11.48 -3.43
N SER A 89 -10.39 10.27 -3.19
CA SER A 89 -10.41 9.19 -4.17
C SER A 89 -11.77 8.52 -4.23
N TYR A 90 -12.25 8.19 -5.42
CA TYR A 90 -13.53 7.52 -5.61
C TYR A 90 -13.58 6.74 -6.91
N CYS A 91 -14.45 5.74 -6.98
CA CYS A 91 -14.82 5.09 -8.23
C CYS A 91 -16.28 5.36 -8.56
N THR A 92 -16.63 5.26 -9.83
CA THR A 92 -18.00 5.41 -10.35
C THR A 92 -18.34 4.24 -11.24
N VAL A 93 -19.60 3.78 -11.20
CA VAL A 93 -20.08 2.67 -12.06
C VAL A 93 -20.54 3.14 -13.44
N ASP A 94 -20.93 4.42 -13.57
CA ASP A 94 -21.55 5.01 -14.76
C ASP A 94 -21.15 6.50 -14.98
N ASN A 95 -20.03 6.93 -14.39
CA ASN A 95 -19.58 8.34 -14.29
C ASN A 95 -20.48 9.26 -13.45
N ILE A 96 -21.58 8.78 -12.87
CA ILE A 96 -22.54 9.61 -12.12
C ILE A 96 -22.62 9.14 -10.66
N ASN A 97 -22.83 7.83 -10.48
CA ASN A 97 -23.02 7.19 -9.20
C ASN A 97 -21.70 6.64 -8.67
N LYS A 98 -21.36 7.00 -7.42
CA LYS A 98 -20.19 6.46 -6.73
C LYS A 98 -20.35 4.96 -6.49
N ASP A 99 -19.30 4.19 -6.75
CA ASP A 99 -19.27 2.78 -6.41
C ASP A 99 -18.94 2.60 -4.93
N THR A 100 -19.96 2.40 -4.10
CA THR A 100 -19.80 2.25 -2.65
C THR A 100 -19.15 0.93 -2.22
N SER A 101 -19.03 -0.05 -3.13
CA SER A 101 -18.30 -1.29 -2.86
C SER A 101 -16.80 -1.19 -3.12
N ALA A 102 -16.36 -0.17 -3.86
CA ALA A 102 -14.95 0.02 -4.19
C ALA A 102 -14.14 0.34 -2.92
N LYS A 103 -13.02 -0.36 -2.73
CA LYS A 103 -12.06 -0.09 -1.66
C LYS A 103 -10.82 0.54 -2.26
N LEU A 104 -10.49 1.75 -1.80
CA LEU A 104 -9.37 2.57 -2.28
C LEU A 104 -8.57 3.04 -1.08
N TYR A 105 -7.40 2.44 -0.86
CA TYR A 105 -6.53 2.82 0.26
C TYR A 105 -5.11 2.39 -0.04
N THR A 106 -4.15 3.06 0.59
CA THR A 106 -2.77 2.57 0.59
C THR A 106 -2.64 1.63 1.76
N LEU A 107 -2.33 0.37 1.45
CA LEU A 107 -1.70 -0.47 2.44
C LEU A 107 -0.48 0.27 2.87
N ILE A 108 -0.34 0.31 4.16
CA ILE A 108 0.58 1.24 4.78
C ILE A 108 1.99 0.86 4.21
N SER A 109 2.24 -0.37 3.78
CA SER A 109 3.49 -0.88 3.20
C SER A 109 3.92 -0.27 1.88
N GLY A 110 3.06 0.59 1.35
CA GLY A 110 3.29 1.31 0.12
C GLY A 110 2.54 0.70 -1.05
N GLU A 111 2.00 -0.53 -0.95
CA GLU A 111 1.11 -1.05 -1.97
C GLU A 111 -0.23 -0.31 -1.96
N HIS A 112 -0.65 0.08 -3.13
CA HIS A 112 -1.93 0.73 -3.32
C HIS A 112 -3.01 -0.32 -3.61
N VAL A 113 -4.04 -0.39 -2.77
CA VAL A 113 -5.15 -1.31 -2.94
C VAL A 113 -6.30 -0.61 -3.65
N ILE A 114 -6.71 -1.24 -4.75
CA ILE A 114 -7.91 -0.93 -5.50
C ILE A 114 -8.69 -2.24 -5.64
N ALA A 115 -9.72 -2.41 -4.82
CA ALA A 115 -10.44 -3.69 -4.71
C ALA A 115 -11.95 -3.51 -4.80
N ASN A 116 -12.65 -4.63 -5.00
CA ASN A 116 -14.12 -4.71 -5.03
C ASN A 116 -14.79 -3.80 -6.07
N LEU A 117 -14.11 -3.57 -7.20
CA LEU A 117 -14.66 -2.81 -8.32
C LEU A 117 -15.75 -3.60 -9.02
N LYS A 118 -16.87 -2.94 -9.31
CA LYS A 118 -17.88 -3.49 -10.21
C LYS A 118 -17.40 -3.44 -11.66
N LYS A 119 -17.99 -4.29 -12.51
CA LYS A 119 -17.76 -4.26 -13.95
C LYS A 119 -18.00 -2.84 -14.48
N ASN A 120 -17.06 -2.34 -15.28
CA ASN A 120 -17.05 -0.98 -15.87
C ASN A 120 -16.79 0.19 -14.91
N SER A 121 -16.34 -0.07 -13.67
CA SER A 121 -16.01 1.02 -12.76
C SER A 121 -14.82 1.84 -13.27
N LYS A 122 -14.92 3.16 -13.14
CA LYS A 122 -13.83 4.12 -13.39
C LYS A 122 -13.43 4.80 -12.10
N CYS A 123 -12.14 4.90 -11.83
CA CYS A 123 -11.61 5.39 -10.57
C CYS A 123 -10.82 6.67 -10.76
N TYR A 124 -10.91 7.57 -9.79
CA TYR A 124 -10.13 8.79 -9.69
C TYR A 124 -9.37 8.69 -8.37
N LEU A 125 -8.04 8.58 -8.46
CA LEU A 125 -7.15 8.34 -7.34
C LEU A 125 -6.33 9.59 -7.08
N TYR A 126 -6.39 10.07 -5.84
CA TYR A 126 -5.60 11.19 -5.35
C TYR A 126 -4.58 10.64 -4.38
N PHE A 127 -3.33 11.05 -4.54
CA PHE A 127 -2.21 10.58 -3.74
C PHE A 127 -1.65 11.72 -2.91
N ASP A 128 -1.78 11.62 -1.59
CA ASP A 128 -1.16 12.54 -0.65
C ASP A 128 0.33 12.24 -0.56
N LYS A 129 1.16 13.28 -0.59
CA LYS A 129 2.60 13.14 -0.38
C LYS A 129 2.83 12.79 1.09
N LEU A 130 3.50 11.68 1.35
CA LEU A 130 3.94 11.30 2.69
C LEU A 130 4.96 12.35 3.16
N LYS A 131 4.66 13.02 4.28
CA LYS A 131 5.51 14.07 4.84
C LYS A 131 6.65 13.46 5.65
N GLY A 132 7.60 12.79 4.98
CA GLY A 132 8.85 12.32 5.55
C GLY A 132 8.73 11.21 6.61
N ILE A 133 9.87 10.59 6.93
CA ILE A 133 10.01 9.69 8.07
C ILE A 133 10.06 10.56 9.33
N VAL A 134 9.13 10.34 10.25
CA VAL A 134 9.03 11.08 11.51
C VAL A 134 9.95 10.46 12.57
N TYR A 135 11.06 11.13 12.86
CA TYR A 135 11.97 10.74 13.94
C TYR A 135 11.29 10.82 15.32
N TYR A 136 11.29 9.72 16.07
CA TYR A 136 11.15 9.75 17.54
C TYR A 136 12.52 9.45 18.16
N GLY A 137 13.01 10.39 18.97
CA GLY A 137 14.25 10.21 19.71
C GLY A 137 14.15 9.01 20.66
N GLY A 138 15.20 8.19 20.66
CA GLY A 138 15.26 6.95 21.40
C GLY A 138 15.03 7.11 22.90
N TYR A 139 14.68 5.99 23.54
CA TYR A 139 14.67 5.83 24.98
C TYR A 139 16.00 6.33 25.57
N GLN A 140 15.96 7.45 26.29
CA GLN A 140 17.06 7.83 27.17
C GLN A 140 16.81 7.22 28.54
N ASP A 141 17.69 6.32 28.94
CA ASP A 141 18.02 6.22 30.35
C ASP A 141 18.61 7.60 30.73
N SER A 142 17.97 8.30 31.67
CA SER A 142 18.16 9.73 31.99
C SER A 142 19.57 10.11 32.51
N ALA A 143 20.57 9.26 32.28
CA ALA A 143 21.92 9.35 32.80
C ALA A 143 23.03 9.45 31.72
N LYS A 144 22.74 9.42 30.40
CA LYS A 144 23.81 9.39 29.36
C LYS A 144 23.58 10.27 28.12
N ASN A 145 24.56 11.12 27.80
CA ASN A 145 24.58 12.06 26.67
C ASN A 145 24.73 11.35 25.31
N CYS A 146 23.63 10.95 24.66
CA CYS A 146 23.65 10.50 23.26
C CYS A 146 23.61 11.70 22.30
N ASN A 147 24.53 11.80 21.35
CA ASN A 147 24.57 12.86 20.34
C ASN A 147 24.46 12.26 18.92
N PHE A 148 23.34 12.54 18.27
CA PHE A 148 23.03 12.02 16.95
C PHE A 148 23.00 13.15 15.93
N VAL A 149 23.55 12.88 14.75
CA VAL A 149 23.62 13.87 13.67
C VAL A 149 23.25 13.27 12.33
N TYR A 150 22.82 14.14 11.42
CA TYR A 150 22.46 13.76 10.06
C TYR A 150 23.06 14.71 9.02
N SER A 151 23.17 14.22 7.80
CA SER A 151 23.62 14.95 6.62
C SER A 151 22.64 14.69 5.47
N THR A 152 22.22 15.74 4.78
CA THR A 152 21.36 15.65 3.58
C THR A 152 22.12 16.00 2.30
N ASP A 153 23.42 16.29 2.42
CA ASP A 153 24.29 16.82 1.36
C ASP A 153 25.52 15.92 1.14
N ASN A 154 25.32 14.61 1.27
CA ASN A 154 26.36 13.60 1.05
C ASN A 154 27.60 13.82 1.94
N LYS A 155 27.38 14.04 3.24
CA LYS A 155 28.39 14.18 4.31
C LYS A 155 29.16 15.50 4.33
N GLN A 156 28.78 16.50 3.53
CA GLN A 156 29.47 17.80 3.52
C GLN A 156 29.17 18.61 4.78
N THR A 157 27.91 18.63 5.22
CA THR A 157 27.49 19.25 6.47
C THR A 157 26.75 18.26 7.37
N TRP A 158 26.89 18.46 8.68
CA TRP A 158 26.26 17.62 9.69
C TRP A 158 25.44 18.48 10.65
N GLN A 159 24.15 18.17 10.73
CA GLN A 159 23.17 18.85 11.58
C GLN A 159 22.86 17.98 12.79
N ALA A 160 22.69 18.61 13.96
CA ALA A 160 22.32 17.89 15.18
C ALA A 160 20.85 17.46 15.15
N LEU A 161 20.55 16.25 15.62
CA LEU A 161 19.17 15.83 15.92
C LEU A 161 18.79 16.41 17.30
N PRO A 162 17.85 17.37 17.39
CA PRO A 162 17.43 17.97 18.65
C PRO A 162 16.90 16.95 19.67
N TYR A 163 17.26 17.16 20.94
CA TYR A 163 16.94 16.29 22.09
C TYR A 163 15.44 16.20 22.44
N SER A 164 14.60 17.13 21.97
CA SER A 164 13.26 17.35 22.54
C SER A 164 12.12 17.53 21.55
N THR A 165 12.36 17.40 20.24
CA THR A 165 11.28 17.52 19.24
C THR A 165 10.96 16.16 18.67
N ASN A 166 9.77 15.68 19.02
CA ASN A 166 9.25 14.35 18.69
C ASN A 166 9.09 14.04 17.19
N ASN A 167 9.40 14.97 16.27
CA ASN A 167 9.23 14.79 14.83
C ASN A 167 10.34 15.53 14.05
N ILE A 168 11.24 14.83 13.36
CA ILE A 168 12.19 15.39 12.38
C ILE A 168 11.99 14.63 11.07
N ASN A 169 11.81 15.37 9.96
CA ASN A 169 11.64 14.78 8.63
C ASN A 169 12.99 14.65 7.92
N LEU A 170 13.42 13.41 7.69
CA LEU A 170 14.64 13.13 6.91
C LEU A 170 14.28 12.64 5.49
N PRO A 171 14.90 13.21 4.43
CA PRO A 171 14.67 12.75 3.07
C PRO A 171 15.40 11.42 2.80
N VAL A 172 14.91 10.67 1.81
CA VAL A 172 15.64 9.53 1.24
C VAL A 172 17.00 10.02 0.73
N GLY A 173 18.05 9.27 1.07
CA GLY A 173 19.45 9.58 0.79
C GLY A 173 20.17 10.31 1.92
N ALA A 174 19.45 10.81 2.94
CA ALA A 174 20.07 11.39 4.13
C ALA A 174 20.91 10.35 4.87
N ILE A 175 21.99 10.79 5.51
CA ILE A 175 22.91 9.91 6.24
C ILE A 175 22.88 10.26 7.72
N VAL A 176 22.72 9.26 8.58
CA VAL A 176 22.57 9.43 10.04
C VAL A 176 23.64 8.64 10.79
N LYS A 177 24.14 9.20 11.91
CA LYS A 177 25.10 8.52 12.80
C LYS A 177 25.06 9.04 14.24
N ASN A 178 25.58 8.23 15.17
CA ASN A 178 25.89 8.65 16.54
C ASN A 178 27.37 9.06 16.66
N ARG A 179 27.66 10.13 17.41
CA ARG A 179 29.06 10.62 17.59
C ARG A 179 29.76 10.13 18.86
N ASP A 180 29.04 9.77 19.92
CA ASP A 180 29.60 9.86 21.28
C ASP A 180 29.60 8.56 22.09
N TYR A 181 28.55 7.72 22.07
CA TYR A 181 28.45 6.58 23.02
C TYR A 181 27.94 5.28 22.41
N GLN A 182 28.69 4.18 22.59
CA GLN A 182 28.41 2.86 21.98
C GLN A 182 27.07 2.22 22.42
N GLY A 183 26.52 2.64 23.55
CA GLY A 183 25.21 2.18 24.03
C GLY A 183 24.01 2.94 23.45
N CYS A 184 24.24 4.00 22.66
CA CYS A 184 23.18 4.82 22.08
C CYS A 184 22.85 4.34 20.66
N ALA A 185 21.57 4.09 20.39
CA ALA A 185 21.07 3.73 19.07
C ALA A 185 20.00 4.70 18.59
N ILE A 186 19.97 5.00 17.29
CA ILE A 186 18.84 5.70 16.67
C ILE A 186 17.78 4.67 16.32
N SER A 187 16.54 4.94 16.74
CA SER A 187 15.35 4.21 16.36
C SER A 187 14.57 5.05 15.34
N PHE A 188 14.06 4.42 14.28
CA PHE A 188 13.33 5.10 13.22
C PHE A 188 11.84 4.83 13.36
N CYS A 189 10.98 5.79 13.06
CA CYS A 189 9.55 5.56 12.83
C CYS A 189 9.16 6.19 11.50
N SER A 190 8.53 5.42 10.62
CA SER A 190 8.09 5.91 9.31
C SER A 190 6.70 6.60 9.34
N THR A 191 6.10 6.81 10.52
CA THR A 191 4.71 7.29 10.64
C THR A 191 4.49 8.35 11.71
N ASP A 192 3.52 9.23 11.42
CA ASP A 192 3.04 10.33 12.27
C ASP A 192 2.37 9.87 13.59
N THR A 193 2.21 8.56 13.80
CA THR A 193 1.41 7.95 14.89
C THR A 193 2.24 7.24 15.96
N CYS A 194 3.54 7.47 16.02
CA CYS A 194 4.41 6.85 17.02
C CYS A 194 4.19 7.45 18.42
N ASP A 195 3.22 6.93 19.17
CA ASP A 195 3.00 7.27 20.57
C ASP A 195 3.95 6.49 21.49
N ARG A 196 5.01 7.18 21.94
CA ARG A 196 5.89 7.05 23.14
C ARG A 196 6.22 5.70 23.83
N TYR A 197 5.61 4.57 23.50
CA TYR A 197 5.88 3.28 24.15
C TYR A 197 6.37 2.25 23.14
N VAL A 198 7.69 2.19 22.97
CA VAL A 198 8.37 1.09 22.27
C VAL A 198 8.82 0.09 23.34
N SER A 199 8.10 -1.03 23.51
CA SER A 199 8.43 -2.06 24.50
C SER A 199 9.29 -3.21 23.93
N GLY A 200 10.17 -2.92 22.97
CA GLY A 200 11.12 -3.87 22.38
C GLY A 200 12.41 -3.19 21.96
N ASP A 201 13.50 -3.94 21.76
CA ASP A 201 14.80 -3.41 21.31
C ASP A 201 14.67 -3.03 19.81
N PRO A 202 14.54 -1.73 19.45
CA PRO A 202 14.31 -1.32 18.08
C PRO A 202 15.56 -1.62 17.23
N THR A 203 15.37 -1.81 15.92
CA THR A 203 16.52 -1.91 15.01
C THR A 203 17.37 -0.66 15.11
N LYS A 204 18.64 -0.87 15.49
CA LYS A 204 19.62 0.19 15.73
C LYS A 204 20.23 0.60 14.39
N LEU A 205 19.81 1.72 13.80
CA LEU A 205 20.48 2.28 12.61
C LEU A 205 21.32 3.50 13.01
N GLY A 206 22.38 3.78 12.25
CA GLY A 206 23.28 4.91 12.52
C GLY A 206 23.94 4.81 13.90
N THR A 207 24.75 3.78 14.10
CA THR A 207 25.45 3.53 15.38
C THR A 207 26.75 4.34 15.45
N THR A 208 27.49 4.23 16.56
CA THR A 208 28.85 4.78 16.66
C THR A 208 29.86 4.11 15.72
N GLN A 209 29.55 2.91 15.23
CA GLN A 209 30.45 2.13 14.38
C GLN A 209 30.11 2.26 12.89
N ASN A 210 28.83 2.48 12.54
CA ASN A 210 28.37 2.52 11.16
C ASN A 210 27.38 3.66 10.93
N GLU A 211 27.64 4.44 9.87
CA GLU A 211 26.67 5.39 9.32
C GLU A 211 25.55 4.63 8.61
N TYR A 212 24.34 5.19 8.62
CA TYR A 212 23.20 4.63 7.89
C TYR A 212 22.67 5.64 6.89
N GLN A 213 22.38 5.19 5.68
CA GLN A 213 21.75 6.03 4.65
C GLN A 213 20.26 5.69 4.59
N ILE A 214 19.41 6.70 4.71
CA ILE A 214 17.97 6.59 4.53
C ILE A 214 17.70 6.16 3.09
N THR A 215 16.93 5.11 2.93
CA THR A 215 16.59 4.42 1.68
C THR A 215 15.12 4.61 1.32
N GLY A 216 14.30 5.09 2.26
CA GLY A 216 12.84 5.13 2.13
C GLY A 216 12.19 3.76 2.34
N LYS A 217 12.99 2.74 2.67
CA LYS A 217 12.55 1.36 2.94
C LYS A 217 12.77 0.98 4.41
N GLU A 218 13.15 1.94 5.25
CA GLU A 218 13.31 1.76 6.69
C GLU A 218 11.98 1.30 7.28
N ALA A 219 11.93 0.02 7.63
CA ALA A 219 10.84 -0.52 8.42
C ALA A 219 11.29 -0.50 9.89
N THR A 220 10.54 0.19 10.75
CA THR A 220 10.69 -0.04 12.19
C THR A 220 10.23 -1.47 12.48
N TYR A 221 10.72 -2.09 13.54
CA TYR A 221 10.10 -3.32 14.03
C TYR A 221 9.28 -2.91 15.24
N TYR A 222 7.96 -2.90 15.07
CA TYR A 222 7.04 -2.75 16.19
C TYR A 222 6.61 -4.13 16.62
N TYR A 223 7.00 -4.53 17.82
CA TYR A 223 6.38 -5.66 18.48
C TYR A 223 4.99 -5.23 18.94
N TYR A 224 4.00 -5.34 18.05
CA TYR A 224 2.61 -5.36 18.50
C TYR A 224 2.38 -6.73 19.12
N PHE A 225 2.34 -6.76 20.45
CA PHE A 225 1.99 -7.97 21.18
C PHE A 225 0.47 -8.20 21.01
N TYR A 226 0.13 -9.09 20.08
CA TYR A 226 -1.23 -9.55 19.87
C TYR A 226 -1.56 -10.58 20.96
N CYS A 227 -2.24 -10.12 22.01
CA CYS A 227 -2.40 -10.90 23.24
C CYS A 227 -3.85 -11.18 23.61
N PHE A 228 -4.04 -12.19 24.45
CA PHE A 228 -5.30 -12.52 25.09
C PHE A 228 -5.22 -12.39 26.61
N THR A 229 -6.35 -12.14 27.25
CA THR A 229 -6.47 -12.25 28.71
C THR A 229 -6.39 -13.71 29.16
N GLU A 230 -6.00 -13.93 30.42
CA GLU A 230 -5.80 -15.26 31.02
C GLU A 230 -7.00 -16.22 30.85
N GLU A 231 -8.23 -15.68 30.86
CA GLU A 231 -9.50 -16.43 30.82
C GLU A 231 -9.94 -16.81 29.41
N MET A 232 -9.30 -16.28 28.36
CA MET A 232 -9.69 -16.60 27.00
C MET A 232 -9.53 -18.09 26.73
N GLU A 233 -10.52 -18.70 26.08
CA GLU A 233 -10.44 -20.11 25.70
C GLU A 233 -9.95 -20.26 24.26
N LEU A 234 -8.97 -21.14 24.07
CA LEU A 234 -8.42 -21.53 22.78
C LEU A 234 -8.74 -22.99 22.47
N LEU A 235 -8.94 -23.27 21.18
CA LEU A 235 -9.13 -24.63 20.70
C LEU A 235 -7.79 -25.33 20.53
N THR A 236 -7.52 -26.26 21.43
CA THR A 236 -6.33 -27.12 21.43
C THR A 236 -6.60 -28.46 20.76
N TYR A 237 -5.54 -29.19 20.42
CA TYR A 237 -5.63 -30.54 19.85
C TYR A 237 -4.79 -31.54 20.66
N ASP A 238 -5.45 -32.56 21.22
CA ASP A 238 -4.78 -33.69 21.88
C ASP A 238 -4.41 -34.74 20.83
N LYS A 239 -3.12 -34.81 20.47
CA LYS A 239 -2.61 -35.80 19.51
C LYS A 239 -2.84 -37.25 19.95
N LYS A 240 -2.75 -37.54 21.25
CA LYS A 240 -2.90 -38.91 21.78
C LYS A 240 -4.34 -39.37 21.69
N LYS A 241 -5.28 -38.48 22.05
CA LYS A 241 -6.72 -38.76 22.05
C LYS A 241 -7.41 -38.44 20.72
N LYS A 242 -6.67 -37.87 19.74
CA LYS A 242 -7.16 -37.41 18.43
C LYS A 242 -8.44 -36.55 18.53
N LYS A 243 -8.47 -35.63 19.51
CA LYS A 243 -9.65 -34.80 19.76
C LYS A 243 -9.29 -33.35 20.03
N LYS A 244 -10.23 -32.46 19.69
CA LYS A 244 -10.15 -31.04 20.01
C LYS A 244 -10.61 -30.82 21.46
N LEU A 245 -9.96 -29.91 22.16
CA LEU A 245 -10.26 -29.55 23.54
C LEU A 245 -10.24 -28.04 23.69
N LYS A 246 -11.07 -27.50 24.58
CA LYS A 246 -10.96 -26.09 24.98
C LYS A 246 -10.04 -26.00 26.18
N LYS A 247 -9.18 -24.98 26.19
CA LYS A 247 -8.34 -24.63 27.34
C LYS A 247 -8.24 -23.13 27.46
N LYS A 248 -8.18 -22.64 28.70
CA LYS A 248 -7.83 -21.24 28.96
C LYS A 248 -6.39 -20.96 28.56
N VAL A 249 -6.09 -19.74 28.14
CA VAL A 249 -4.74 -19.37 27.71
C VAL A 249 -3.71 -19.61 28.81
N LYS A 250 -4.05 -19.28 30.06
CA LYS A 250 -3.14 -19.46 31.20
C LYS A 250 -2.77 -20.92 31.50
N ASP A 251 -3.60 -21.86 31.05
CA ASP A 251 -3.40 -23.30 31.24
C ASP A 251 -2.62 -23.96 30.08
N LEU A 252 -2.28 -23.19 29.04
CA LEU A 252 -1.50 -23.67 27.91
C LEU A 252 -0.04 -23.88 28.30
N LYS A 253 0.58 -24.89 27.67
CA LYS A 253 1.99 -25.21 27.90
C LYS A 253 2.75 -25.30 26.58
N VAL A 254 4.01 -24.89 26.61
CA VAL A 254 4.94 -25.12 25.50
C VAL A 254 4.98 -26.62 25.19
N GLY A 255 4.94 -26.95 23.90
CA GLY A 255 4.89 -28.32 23.40
C GLY A 255 3.48 -28.87 23.15
N GLU A 256 2.43 -28.22 23.67
CA GLU A 256 1.02 -28.52 23.33
C GLU A 256 0.67 -28.03 21.92
N TYR A 257 -0.49 -28.40 21.41
CA TYR A 257 -0.92 -28.09 20.05
C TYR A 257 -2.18 -27.26 20.04
N LEU A 258 -2.17 -26.17 19.27
CA LEU A 258 -3.38 -25.43 18.92
C LEU A 258 -3.97 -25.98 17.63
N TYR A 259 -5.30 -25.95 17.55
CA TYR A 259 -6.02 -26.19 16.31
C TYR A 259 -5.96 -24.92 15.45
N THR A 260 -5.62 -25.09 14.18
CA THR A 260 -5.29 -23.98 13.27
C THR A 260 -5.86 -24.24 11.88
N TYR A 261 -5.74 -23.25 10.99
CA TYR A 261 -6.11 -23.35 9.59
C TYR A 261 -4.89 -23.10 8.71
N ASP A 262 -4.71 -23.96 7.71
CA ASP A 262 -3.71 -23.79 6.68
C ASP A 262 -4.32 -23.02 5.51
N ASP A 263 -4.02 -21.72 5.44
CA ASP A 263 -4.53 -20.84 4.39
C ASP A 263 -4.02 -21.21 2.99
N ILE A 264 -2.86 -21.87 2.87
CA ILE A 264 -2.27 -22.29 1.59
C ILE A 264 -3.00 -23.53 1.08
N ASN A 265 -3.10 -24.54 1.94
CA ASN A 265 -3.70 -25.82 1.58
C ASN A 265 -5.21 -25.87 1.79
N LYS A 266 -5.83 -24.77 2.25
CA LYS A 266 -7.26 -24.61 2.56
C LYS A 266 -7.80 -25.73 3.45
N LYS A 267 -7.02 -26.16 4.45
CA LYS A 267 -7.37 -27.29 5.32
C LYS A 267 -7.12 -26.98 6.79
N TYR A 268 -7.97 -27.53 7.66
CA TYR A 268 -7.71 -27.46 9.09
C TYR A 268 -6.53 -28.35 9.49
N CYS A 269 -5.70 -27.85 10.40
CA CYS A 269 -4.52 -28.54 10.90
C CYS A 269 -4.30 -28.20 12.39
N TYR A 270 -3.09 -28.47 12.88
CA TYR A 270 -2.67 -28.11 14.23
C TYR A 270 -1.19 -27.76 14.22
N SER A 271 -0.78 -26.87 15.11
CA SER A 271 0.62 -26.43 15.23
C SER A 271 1.06 -26.44 16.68
N GLN A 272 2.35 -26.73 16.91
CA GLN A 272 2.91 -26.84 18.25
C GLN A 272 3.20 -25.45 18.82
N ILE A 273 2.86 -25.23 20.09
CA ILE A 273 3.26 -24.05 20.85
C ILE A 273 4.76 -24.11 21.14
N LYS A 274 5.52 -23.13 20.63
CA LYS A 274 6.97 -23.00 20.84
C LYS A 274 7.32 -22.07 21.97
N LYS A 275 6.55 -21.00 22.16
CA LYS A 275 6.78 -20.00 23.19
C LYS A 275 5.45 -19.42 23.65
N ILE A 276 5.37 -19.09 24.92
CA ILE A 276 4.32 -18.26 25.51
C ILE A 276 5.03 -17.11 26.20
N GLU A 277 4.61 -15.89 25.91
CA GLU A 277 5.18 -14.68 26.49
C GLU A 277 4.07 -13.89 27.18
N ILE A 278 4.35 -13.39 28.37
CA ILE A 278 3.36 -12.68 29.19
C ILE A 278 3.77 -11.22 29.21
N THR A 279 2.81 -10.37 28.87
CA THR A 279 2.88 -8.91 28.96
C THR A 279 1.83 -8.43 29.94
N LYS A 280 1.90 -7.15 30.31
CA LYS A 280 0.97 -6.53 31.25
C LYS A 280 0.34 -5.30 30.61
N SER A 281 -0.93 -5.06 30.90
CA SER A 281 -1.66 -3.90 30.40
C SER A 281 -2.73 -3.44 31.38
N HIS A 282 -2.97 -2.13 31.42
CA HIS A 282 -4.14 -1.53 32.07
C HIS A 282 -5.37 -1.47 31.16
N GLU A 283 -5.19 -1.71 29.86
CA GLU A 283 -6.22 -1.54 28.84
C GLU A 283 -6.36 -2.81 28.00
N ILE A 284 -7.60 -3.23 27.77
CA ILE A 284 -7.97 -4.27 26.81
C ILE A 284 -9.22 -3.88 26.04
N TYR A 285 -9.50 -4.62 24.97
CA TYR A 285 -10.72 -4.53 24.20
C TYR A 285 -11.60 -5.75 24.45
N ALA A 286 -12.85 -5.48 24.79
CA ALA A 286 -13.93 -6.45 24.96
C ALA A 286 -14.86 -6.40 23.74
N ILE A 287 -14.86 -7.47 22.95
CA ILE A 287 -15.67 -7.65 21.75
C ILE A 287 -16.84 -8.56 22.09
N LYS A 288 -18.05 -8.02 22.10
CA LYS A 288 -19.27 -8.77 22.41
C LYS A 288 -19.92 -9.28 21.12
N LEU A 289 -20.19 -10.58 21.07
CA LEU A 289 -20.82 -11.26 19.94
C LEU A 289 -22.32 -11.44 20.15
N GLN A 290 -23.04 -11.73 19.07
CA GLN A 290 -24.51 -11.92 19.04
C GLN A 290 -25.05 -12.96 20.04
N ASN A 291 -24.23 -13.95 20.44
CA ASN A 291 -24.57 -14.95 21.46
C ASN A 291 -24.30 -14.48 22.91
N ASN A 292 -23.98 -13.20 23.11
CA ASN A 292 -23.50 -12.60 24.36
C ASN A 292 -22.11 -13.04 24.84
N GLU A 293 -21.37 -13.83 24.06
CA GLU A 293 -19.98 -14.12 24.36
C GLU A 293 -19.12 -12.86 24.24
N VAL A 294 -18.09 -12.76 25.08
CA VAL A 294 -17.17 -11.61 25.09
C VAL A 294 -15.74 -12.10 24.92
N ILE A 295 -15.10 -11.67 23.83
CA ILE A 295 -13.67 -11.91 23.58
C ILE A 295 -12.88 -10.73 24.14
N ARG A 296 -11.87 -11.01 24.99
CA ARG A 296 -11.01 -9.99 25.61
C ARG A 296 -9.56 -10.14 25.15
N CYS A 297 -9.01 -9.07 24.60
CA CYS A 297 -7.70 -9.09 23.95
C CYS A 297 -7.01 -7.72 23.96
N SER A 298 -5.75 -7.67 23.56
CA SER A 298 -5.04 -6.42 23.34
C SER A 298 -5.61 -5.65 22.14
N GLU A 299 -5.37 -4.34 22.12
CA GLU A 299 -5.84 -3.43 21.08
C GLU A 299 -5.56 -3.91 19.64
N GLY A 300 -4.34 -4.41 19.41
CA GLY A 300 -3.92 -4.83 18.06
C GLY A 300 -4.40 -6.23 17.68
N HIS A 301 -4.92 -7.01 18.62
CA HIS A 301 -5.21 -8.43 18.36
C HIS A 301 -6.22 -8.57 17.22
N SER A 302 -5.89 -9.37 16.21
CA SER A 302 -6.59 -9.34 14.92
C SER A 302 -7.49 -10.55 14.69
N PHE A 303 -8.73 -10.30 14.30
CA PHE A 303 -9.75 -11.33 14.05
C PHE A 303 -10.13 -11.38 12.58
N TYR A 304 -10.43 -12.57 12.06
CA TYR A 304 -10.81 -12.72 10.66
C TYR A 304 -12.26 -12.30 10.42
N THR A 305 -12.47 -11.28 9.62
CA THR A 305 -13.79 -10.80 9.18
C THR A 305 -14.12 -11.30 7.78
N ASN A 306 -15.37 -11.70 7.55
CA ASN A 306 -15.79 -12.41 6.31
C ASN A 306 -15.68 -11.58 5.01
N GLU A 307 -15.46 -10.27 5.09
CA GLU A 307 -15.48 -9.35 3.93
C GLU A 307 -14.24 -8.47 3.80
N ILE A 308 -13.40 -8.43 4.85
CA ILE A 308 -12.26 -7.51 4.94
C ILE A 308 -10.96 -8.29 5.20
N GLY A 309 -11.03 -9.47 5.82
CA GLY A 309 -9.87 -10.22 6.28
C GLY A 309 -9.56 -9.93 7.75
N TYR A 310 -8.31 -10.08 8.16
CA TYR A 310 -7.91 -9.80 9.53
C TYR A 310 -8.07 -8.31 9.85
N MET A 311 -8.73 -7.99 10.96
CA MET A 311 -8.91 -6.63 11.47
C MET A 311 -8.54 -6.57 12.95
N MET A 312 -7.87 -5.50 13.38
CA MET A 312 -7.49 -5.32 14.78
C MET A 312 -8.72 -5.09 15.66
N ALA A 313 -8.63 -5.46 16.95
CA ALA A 313 -9.70 -5.26 17.91
C ALA A 313 -10.18 -3.80 17.99
N LYS A 314 -9.28 -2.81 17.87
CA LYS A 314 -9.64 -1.38 17.82
C LYS A 314 -10.44 -0.93 16.61
N GLU A 315 -10.33 -1.67 15.51
CA GLU A 315 -10.95 -1.33 14.23
C GLU A 315 -12.30 -2.02 14.05
N LEU A 316 -12.57 -3.04 14.88
CA LEU A 316 -13.85 -3.73 14.89
C LEU A 316 -14.96 -2.80 15.36
N LYS A 317 -16.11 -2.89 14.68
CA LYS A 317 -17.30 -2.09 14.95
C LYS A 317 -18.52 -2.99 15.05
N LYS A 318 -19.55 -2.49 15.75
CA LYS A 318 -20.87 -3.12 15.76
C LYS A 318 -21.37 -3.36 14.32
N GLY A 319 -21.93 -4.54 14.07
CA GLY A 319 -22.45 -4.96 12.76
C GLY A 319 -21.42 -5.70 11.90
N TYR A 320 -20.12 -5.67 12.25
CA TYR A 320 -19.13 -6.51 11.58
C TYR A 320 -19.31 -7.98 11.97
N THR A 321 -18.87 -8.89 11.12
CA THR A 321 -18.99 -10.33 11.39
C THR A 321 -17.63 -11.02 11.41
N LEU A 322 -17.40 -11.86 12.41
CA LEU A 322 -16.20 -12.68 12.57
C LEU A 322 -16.44 -14.12 12.05
N LEU A 323 -15.44 -14.69 11.40
CA LEU A 323 -15.51 -16.07 10.87
C LEU A 323 -15.26 -17.08 11.98
N GLY A 324 -16.18 -18.04 12.14
CA GLY A 324 -16.01 -19.20 13.00
C GLY A 324 -15.54 -20.44 12.26
N LEU A 325 -15.05 -21.42 13.02
CA LEU A 325 -14.55 -22.70 12.51
C LEU A 325 -15.61 -23.50 11.71
N ASP A 326 -16.89 -23.29 11.97
CA ASP A 326 -17.99 -23.96 11.25
C ASP A 326 -18.27 -23.35 9.88
N GLY A 327 -17.47 -22.36 9.45
CA GLY A 327 -17.68 -21.60 8.22
C GLY A 327 -18.83 -20.60 8.32
N LYS A 328 -19.41 -20.42 9.51
CA LYS A 328 -20.43 -19.39 9.76
C LYS A 328 -19.79 -18.10 10.23
N THR A 329 -20.53 -17.02 10.10
CA THR A 329 -20.15 -15.70 10.57
C THR A 329 -20.97 -15.30 11.79
N TYR A 330 -20.31 -14.57 12.70
CA TYR A 330 -20.90 -14.16 13.97
C TYR A 330 -20.83 -12.64 14.11
N GLU A 331 -21.99 -12.01 14.23
CA GLU A 331 -22.08 -10.55 14.33
C GLU A 331 -21.52 -10.03 15.67
N ILE A 332 -20.78 -8.93 15.59
CA ILE A 332 -20.33 -8.12 16.71
C ILE A 332 -21.45 -7.16 17.08
N ILE A 333 -21.93 -7.26 18.32
CA ILE A 333 -23.01 -6.40 18.83
C ILE A 333 -22.48 -5.21 19.62
N ASP A 334 -21.24 -5.28 20.12
CA ASP A 334 -20.59 -4.21 20.88
C ASP A 334 -19.07 -4.38 20.90
N VAL A 335 -18.32 -3.27 20.98
CA VAL A 335 -16.86 -3.26 21.19
C VAL A 335 -16.56 -2.15 22.19
N LYS A 336 -15.90 -2.51 23.30
CA LYS A 336 -15.54 -1.54 24.36
C LYS A 336 -14.09 -1.66 24.75
N ARG A 337 -13.46 -0.51 25.03
CA ARG A 337 -12.25 -0.47 25.85
C ARG A 337 -12.63 -0.69 27.30
N GLU A 338 -11.96 -1.63 27.96
CA GLU A 338 -12.05 -1.86 29.40
C GLU A 338 -10.72 -1.41 30.04
N TYR A 339 -10.82 -0.57 31.07
CA TYR A 339 -9.68 -0.05 31.84
C TYR A 339 -9.62 -0.70 33.22
N TYR A 340 -8.43 -1.12 33.62
CA TYR A 340 -8.16 -1.80 34.88
C TYR A 340 -7.23 -0.95 35.76
N LYS A 341 -7.60 -0.81 37.04
CA LYS A 341 -6.79 -0.07 38.02
C LYS A 341 -5.42 -0.72 38.24
N GLU A 342 -5.39 -2.05 38.26
CA GLU A 342 -4.18 -2.86 38.35
C GLU A 342 -3.89 -3.46 36.98
N GLU A 343 -2.61 -3.67 36.68
CA GLU A 343 -2.21 -4.31 35.43
C GLU A 343 -2.73 -5.75 35.37
N ILE A 344 -3.29 -6.14 34.22
CA ILE A 344 -3.69 -7.52 33.95
C ILE A 344 -2.73 -8.19 32.99
N GLU A 345 -2.59 -9.51 33.13
CA GLU A 345 -1.72 -10.31 32.28
C GLU A 345 -2.33 -10.60 30.92
N LEU A 346 -1.49 -10.45 29.90
CA LEU A 346 -1.80 -10.60 28.50
C LEU A 346 -0.81 -11.58 27.88
N PHE A 347 -1.35 -12.67 27.33
CA PHE A 347 -0.58 -13.81 26.88
C PHE A 347 -0.44 -13.79 25.36
N ASN A 348 0.80 -13.81 24.89
CA ASN A 348 1.17 -13.96 23.50
C ASN A 348 1.65 -15.39 23.24
N ILE A 349 1.18 -16.00 22.15
CA ILE A 349 1.42 -17.43 21.85
C ILE A 349 2.11 -17.54 20.51
N TYR A 350 3.23 -18.27 20.50
CA TYR A 350 4.08 -18.50 19.35
C TYR A 350 3.93 -19.96 18.93
N LEU A 351 3.58 -20.17 17.68
CA LEU A 351 3.43 -21.48 17.07
C LEU A 351 4.62 -21.81 16.17
N GLU A 352 4.80 -23.09 15.86
CA GLU A 352 5.93 -23.58 15.06
C GLU A 352 5.90 -23.12 13.60
N ASP A 353 4.73 -23.26 12.97
CA ASP A 353 4.59 -23.21 11.52
C ASP A 353 3.26 -22.57 11.04
N LYS A 354 2.44 -22.07 11.97
CA LYS A 354 1.13 -21.44 11.70
C LYS A 354 0.96 -20.18 12.53
N ASN A 355 0.15 -19.24 12.04
CA ASN A 355 -0.02 -17.92 12.66
C ASN A 355 -1.49 -17.60 12.95
N ASN A 356 -2.31 -18.63 13.18
CA ASN A 356 -3.70 -18.45 13.53
C ASN A 356 -4.14 -19.53 14.50
N CYS A 357 -5.24 -19.27 15.20
CA CYS A 357 -5.94 -20.28 15.99
C CYS A 357 -7.42 -19.96 16.07
N PHE A 358 -8.15 -20.76 16.85
CA PHE A 358 -9.56 -20.53 17.12
C PHE A 358 -9.77 -20.25 18.61
N VAL A 359 -10.47 -19.17 18.90
CA VAL A 359 -10.79 -18.73 20.27
C VAL A 359 -12.28 -18.80 20.51
N SER A 360 -12.69 -18.69 21.78
CA SER A 360 -14.10 -18.56 22.19
C SER A 360 -14.93 -19.85 21.95
N ASP A 361 -16.13 -19.92 22.50
CA ASP A 361 -17.09 -21.02 22.31
C ASP A 361 -17.48 -21.20 20.85
N LEU A 362 -17.58 -20.08 20.15
CA LEU A 362 -17.88 -19.99 18.73
C LEU A 362 -16.70 -20.36 17.83
N LYS A 363 -15.51 -20.59 18.40
CA LYS A 363 -14.29 -20.98 17.66
C LYS A 363 -14.00 -19.96 16.56
N ILE A 364 -13.99 -18.68 16.94
CA ILE A 364 -13.68 -17.55 16.08
C ILE A 364 -12.22 -17.63 15.65
N MET A 365 -11.99 -17.45 14.36
CA MET A 365 -10.67 -17.43 13.77
C MET A 365 -9.95 -16.13 14.10
N THR A 366 -8.73 -16.27 14.62
CA THR A 366 -7.91 -15.13 15.03
C THR A 366 -6.46 -15.34 14.63
N TYR A 367 -5.75 -14.24 14.42
CA TYR A 367 -4.35 -14.25 14.08
C TYR A 367 -3.51 -14.35 15.36
N LEU A 368 -2.56 -15.27 15.36
CA LEU A 368 -1.50 -15.33 16.35
C LEU A 368 -0.26 -14.67 15.77
N MET A 369 0.48 -14.00 16.63
CA MET A 369 1.58 -13.15 16.25
C MET A 369 2.53 -13.80 15.23
N THR A 370 2.90 -12.99 14.23
CA THR A 370 4.19 -13.07 13.55
C THR A 370 5.00 -11.85 13.96
N LEU A 371 6.34 -11.97 13.95
CA LEU A 371 7.23 -10.81 14.01
C LEU A 371 6.70 -9.76 13.03
N THR A 372 6.04 -8.74 13.55
CA THR A 372 5.49 -7.68 12.72
C THR A 372 6.64 -6.71 12.53
N ILE A 373 7.28 -6.81 11.37
CA ILE A 373 7.98 -5.67 10.81
C ILE A 373 6.91 -4.57 10.79
N SER A 374 7.18 -3.35 11.28
CA SER A 374 6.46 -2.18 10.80
C SER A 374 6.89 -1.92 9.34
N MET A 375 6.67 -2.92 8.49
CA MET A 375 5.91 -2.63 7.31
C MET A 375 4.66 -2.03 7.88
N ASN A 376 4.54 -0.74 7.67
CA ASN A 376 3.25 -0.20 7.49
C ASN A 376 2.32 -1.32 6.88
N TRP A 377 1.30 -1.81 7.60
CA TRP A 377 0.38 -2.93 7.24
C TRP A 377 0.26 -3.29 5.72
N ILE A 378 0.89 -4.39 5.27
CA ILE A 378 0.65 -5.04 3.96
C ILE A 378 -0.49 -6.05 4.13
N GLY A 379 -1.56 -5.87 3.36
CA GLY A 379 -2.51 -6.92 3.07
C GLY A 379 -2.06 -7.69 1.83
N LYS A 380 -1.52 -8.90 2.02
CA LYS A 380 -1.36 -10.04 1.07
C LYS A 380 -0.58 -9.74 -0.24
N GLU A 381 0.42 -10.51 -0.66
CA GLU A 381 0.60 -11.97 -0.67
C GLU A 381 2.09 -12.35 -0.56
N ASP A 382 2.35 -13.60 -0.15
CA ASP A 382 3.60 -14.35 -0.30
C ASP A 382 4.92 -13.67 0.09
N ILE A 383 5.30 -13.82 1.38
CA ILE A 383 6.72 -13.94 1.68
C ILE A 383 6.97 -15.15 2.58
N ALA A 384 7.41 -16.22 1.92
CA ALA A 384 8.19 -17.26 2.56
C ALA A 384 9.48 -16.62 3.09
N PHE A 385 9.59 -16.45 4.40
CA PHE A 385 10.86 -16.15 5.04
C PHE A 385 11.39 -17.37 5.77
N SER A 386 12.27 -18.06 5.05
CA SER A 386 13.55 -18.61 5.53
C SER A 386 13.65 -18.85 7.03
N THR A 387 13.54 -20.12 7.42
CA THR A 387 14.30 -20.68 8.54
C THR A 387 15.77 -20.27 8.41
N ALA A 388 16.24 -19.37 9.28
CA ALA A 388 17.66 -19.22 9.56
C ALA A 388 17.95 -19.93 10.90
N MET A 389 19.05 -20.68 10.89
CA MET A 389 19.49 -21.69 11.86
C MET A 389 19.51 -21.26 13.32
#